data_AF-A0AAV0VDI9-F1
#
_entry.id   AF-A0AAV0VDI9-F1
#
_cell.length_a   1.000
_cell.length_b   1.000
_cell.length_c   1.000
_cell.angle_alpha   90.00
_cell.angle_beta   90.00
_cell.angle_gamma   90.00
#
_symmetry.space_group_name_H-M   'P 1'
#
loop_
_entity.id
_entity.type
_entity.pdbx_description
1 polymer ?
#
loop_
_entity_poly.entity_id
_entity_poly.type
_entity_poly.pdbx_seq_one_letter_code
_entity_poly.pdbx_strand_id
1 'polypeptide(L)'
;MAQDFILQHLLGFFLTTEDDTTTSWNVGVHELPRDARTPFAPFLVAARKCRNTNNKVQYNAKEFVSDVGEAKKRWLIHEVEATQWFAMTQAALRQVKVGRQEVIELIANDEKDMTTQGVGEHGAVEDQVNPRFTLRLVDVHTRGPNGSCAVFLIPQGREHEWMFSTEEGANELATGAGFSRLILVALGRGGHAFESTAKVQEELNAKVMELAPDTLRTDEKIPYLTVQEGLGARNIVHQGTSPLSGAFFVEEVQEDGNLLRRLVFLSNTNVIQSEVKLQRCESAALTPLAASAPLQPSVSTEAYDMTPEEAAAAAAKKKNNKEKNQKKKKKSRRNRRALPRHTWPLIIIRAWLRRFMRRHYH
;
A
#
# COMPACT_ATOMS: atom_id res chain seq x y z
N MET A 1 -20.54 25.05 -17.90
CA MET A 1 -21.23 23.76 -18.17
C MET A 1 -22.73 23.90 -17.89
N ALA A 2 -23.59 23.00 -18.38
CA ALA A 2 -25.03 23.04 -18.10
C ALA A 2 -25.35 23.05 -16.59
N GLN A 3 -24.49 22.43 -15.78
CA GLN A 3 -24.59 22.45 -14.32
C GLN A 3 -24.36 23.84 -13.73
N ASP A 4 -23.33 24.58 -14.14
CA ASP A 4 -23.08 25.95 -13.66
C ASP A 4 -24.24 26.86 -14.01
N PHE A 5 -24.80 26.68 -15.20
CA PHE A 5 -26.00 27.40 -15.64
C PHE A 5 -27.19 27.07 -14.72
N ILE A 6 -27.45 25.80 -14.45
CA ILE A 6 -28.53 25.34 -13.55
C ILE A 6 -28.30 25.86 -12.13
N LEU A 7 -27.09 25.76 -11.58
CA LEU A 7 -26.77 26.25 -10.24
C LEU A 7 -26.87 27.77 -10.16
N GLN A 8 -26.41 28.51 -11.17
CA GLN A 8 -26.55 29.96 -11.20
C GLN A 8 -28.02 30.41 -11.23
N HIS A 9 -28.87 29.72 -11.99
CA HIS A 9 -30.29 30.06 -12.14
C HIS A 9 -31.13 29.56 -10.96
N LEU A 10 -30.90 28.33 -10.50
CA LEU A 10 -31.55 27.79 -9.30
C LEU A 10 -31.21 28.65 -8.09
N LEU A 11 -29.95 29.04 -7.90
CA LEU A 11 -29.53 29.82 -6.74
C LEU A 11 -29.78 31.34 -6.88
N GLY A 12 -30.53 31.76 -7.90
CA GLY A 12 -30.94 33.15 -8.11
C GLY A 12 -31.74 33.72 -6.94
N PHE A 13 -32.46 32.88 -6.17
CA PHE A 13 -33.22 33.29 -4.99
C PHE A 13 -32.36 33.83 -3.83
N PHE A 14 -31.04 33.60 -3.83
CA PHE A 14 -30.15 34.22 -2.84
C PHE A 14 -29.82 35.67 -3.19
N LEU A 15 -30.05 36.08 -4.44
CA LEU A 15 -29.70 37.38 -4.99
C LEU A 15 -30.94 38.26 -5.25
N THR A 16 -32.15 37.70 -5.18
CA THR A 16 -33.40 38.47 -5.23
C THR A 16 -33.52 39.36 -4.00
N THR A 17 -33.07 40.60 -4.14
CA THR A 17 -33.41 41.75 -3.30
C THR A 17 -34.68 42.40 -3.84
N GLU A 18 -35.78 41.66 -3.97
CA GLU A 18 -37.06 42.30 -4.28
C GLU A 18 -37.65 42.89 -2.99
N ASP A 19 -37.44 44.20 -2.81
CA ASP A 19 -38.19 45.24 -2.06
C ASP A 19 -38.88 44.97 -0.71
N ASP A 20 -38.85 43.75 -0.18
CA ASP A 20 -39.51 43.35 1.05
C ASP A 20 -38.45 42.82 2.03
N THR A 21 -37.94 43.72 2.88
CA THR A 21 -36.80 43.53 3.81
C THR A 21 -36.97 42.41 4.84
N THR A 22 -38.03 41.61 4.75
CA THR A 22 -38.43 40.58 5.72
C THR A 22 -38.48 39.16 5.14
N THR A 23 -38.29 38.99 3.84
CA THR A 23 -38.32 37.67 3.20
C THR A 23 -36.91 37.09 3.06
N SER A 24 -36.67 35.95 3.69
CA SER A 24 -35.45 35.16 3.52
C SER A 24 -35.71 33.78 2.94
N TRP A 25 -34.68 33.16 2.36
CA TRP A 25 -34.75 31.79 1.82
C TRP A 25 -33.79 30.87 2.55
N ASN A 26 -34.32 29.75 3.02
CA ASN A 26 -33.56 28.61 3.53
C ASN A 26 -33.50 27.54 2.45
N VAL A 27 -32.30 27.04 2.17
CA VAL A 27 -32.05 26.21 0.99
C VAL A 27 -31.29 24.98 1.42
N GLY A 28 -31.89 23.81 1.18
CA GLY A 28 -31.26 22.52 1.40
C GLY A 28 -30.95 21.87 0.06
N VAL A 29 -29.71 21.43 -0.10
CA VAL A 29 -29.26 20.58 -1.21
C VAL A 29 -28.91 19.22 -0.64
N HIS A 30 -29.50 18.18 -1.21
CA HIS A 30 -29.22 16.81 -0.82
C HIS A 30 -28.74 16.01 -2.02
N GLU A 31 -27.61 15.34 -1.87
CA GLU A 31 -27.13 14.37 -2.85
C GLU A 31 -28.10 13.18 -2.89
N LEU A 32 -28.42 12.73 -4.10
CA LEU A 32 -29.20 11.53 -4.32
C LEU A 32 -28.27 10.33 -4.57
N PRO A 33 -28.68 9.11 -4.18
CA PRO A 33 -27.93 7.91 -4.51
C PRO A 33 -27.64 7.83 -6.01
N ARG A 34 -26.37 7.58 -6.37
CA ARG A 34 -25.89 7.53 -7.75
C ARG A 34 -25.46 6.13 -8.14
N ASP A 35 -25.57 5.80 -9.43
CA ASP A 35 -24.86 4.65 -9.99
C ASP A 35 -23.37 5.01 -10.05
N ALA A 36 -22.50 4.10 -9.62
CA ALA A 36 -21.05 4.31 -9.65
C ALA A 36 -20.50 4.53 -11.08
N ARG A 37 -21.27 4.19 -12.10
CA ARG A 37 -20.93 4.38 -13.52
C ARG A 37 -21.25 5.77 -14.07
N THR A 38 -22.08 6.55 -13.38
CA THR A 38 -22.41 7.92 -13.82
C THR A 38 -21.39 8.91 -13.27
N PRO A 39 -20.78 9.77 -14.11
CA PRO A 39 -19.76 10.71 -13.67
C PRO A 39 -20.32 11.86 -12.83
N PHE A 40 -21.64 12.09 -12.84
CA PHE A 40 -22.29 13.18 -12.13
C PHE A 40 -23.14 12.65 -10.98
N ALA A 41 -23.09 13.35 -9.84
CA ALA A 41 -23.94 13.08 -8.70
C ALA A 41 -25.26 13.86 -8.83
N PRO A 42 -26.42 13.19 -8.94
CA PRO A 42 -27.70 13.89 -8.94
C PRO A 42 -27.94 14.52 -7.56
N PHE A 43 -28.60 15.68 -7.52
CA PHE A 43 -28.95 16.36 -6.29
C PHE A 43 -30.36 16.92 -6.35
N LEU A 44 -31.00 17.03 -5.18
CA LEU A 44 -32.30 17.66 -5.00
C LEU A 44 -32.11 18.97 -4.24
N VAL A 45 -32.77 20.03 -4.73
CA VAL A 45 -32.77 21.34 -4.09
C VAL A 45 -34.17 21.63 -3.54
N ALA A 46 -34.25 21.96 -2.26
CA ALA A 46 -35.46 22.41 -1.59
C ALA A 46 -35.23 23.83 -1.06
N ALA A 47 -36.03 24.78 -1.55
CA ALA A 47 -36.01 26.17 -1.08
C ALA A 47 -37.30 26.46 -0.29
N ARG A 48 -37.15 27.01 0.92
CA ARG A 48 -38.26 27.39 1.80
C ARG A 48 -38.19 28.87 2.14
N LYS A 49 -39.26 29.59 1.79
CA LYS A 49 -39.46 30.99 2.18
C LYS A 49 -39.63 31.09 3.70
N CYS A 50 -38.84 31.92 4.34
CA CYS A 50 -38.82 32.15 5.78
C CYS A 50 -39.04 33.65 6.06
N ARG A 51 -39.73 33.96 7.16
CA ARG A 51 -40.01 35.35 7.61
C ARG A 51 -39.00 35.85 8.65
N ASN A 52 -38.00 35.02 8.99
CA ASN A 52 -37.04 35.26 10.07
C ASN A 52 -35.61 35.26 9.52
N THR A 53 -34.69 35.96 10.18
CA THR A 53 -33.28 36.16 9.76
C THR A 53 -32.41 34.90 9.86
N ASN A 54 -32.94 33.77 10.32
CA ASN A 54 -32.22 32.48 10.32
C ASN A 54 -32.06 31.95 8.91
N ASN A 55 -31.04 32.50 8.25
CA ASN A 55 -30.65 32.36 6.86
C ASN A 55 -29.62 31.26 6.72
N LYS A 56 -30.10 30.01 6.72
CA LYS A 56 -29.26 28.84 6.62
C LYS A 56 -29.31 28.21 5.24
N VAL A 57 -28.15 27.77 4.80
CA VAL A 57 -27.99 26.85 3.67
C VAL A 57 -27.48 25.54 4.21
N GLN A 58 -27.97 24.45 3.62
CA GLN A 58 -27.58 23.11 4.00
C GLN A 58 -27.16 22.33 2.77
N TYR A 59 -26.06 21.60 2.87
CA TYR A 59 -25.63 20.59 1.90
C TYR A 59 -25.44 19.26 2.63
N ASN A 60 -26.31 18.29 2.37
CA ASN A 60 -26.41 17.04 3.15
C ASN A 60 -26.52 17.35 4.66
N ALA A 61 -25.56 16.93 5.47
CA ALA A 61 -25.51 17.22 6.91
C ALA A 61 -24.77 18.52 7.27
N LYS A 62 -24.14 19.17 6.30
CA LYS A 62 -23.36 20.41 6.51
C LYS A 62 -24.30 21.60 6.47
N GLU A 63 -24.20 22.48 7.46
CA GLU A 63 -24.96 23.72 7.51
C GLU A 63 -24.03 24.93 7.47
N PHE A 64 -24.48 25.98 6.79
CA PHE A 64 -23.81 27.26 6.73
C PHE A 64 -24.82 28.39 6.96
N VAL A 65 -24.53 29.27 7.90
CA VAL A 65 -25.40 30.38 8.27
C VAL A 65 -24.70 31.68 7.94
N SER A 66 -25.36 32.53 7.15
CA SER A 66 -24.85 33.86 6.83
C SER A 66 -25.98 34.77 6.38
N ASP A 67 -25.93 36.03 6.79
CA ASP A 67 -26.87 37.06 6.37
C ASP A 67 -26.62 37.51 4.92
N VAL A 68 -25.40 37.28 4.41
CA VAL A 68 -25.00 37.67 3.05
C VAL A 68 -25.43 36.57 2.07
N GLY A 69 -26.39 36.90 1.20
CA GLY A 69 -26.89 36.02 0.13
C GLY A 69 -25.78 35.46 -0.77
N GLU A 70 -24.80 36.31 -1.10
CA GLU A 70 -23.68 35.92 -1.96
C GLU A 70 -22.73 34.91 -1.29
N ALA A 71 -22.46 35.05 0.02
CA ALA A 71 -21.62 34.11 0.76
C ALA A 71 -22.26 32.72 0.83
N LYS A 72 -23.58 32.69 1.08
CA LYS A 72 -24.40 31.47 1.03
C LYS A 72 -24.36 30.79 -0.34
N LYS A 73 -24.51 31.57 -1.42
CA LYS A 73 -24.41 31.07 -2.79
C LYS A 73 -23.03 30.48 -3.08
N ARG A 74 -21.95 31.20 -2.76
CA ARG A 74 -20.57 30.74 -2.99
C ARG A 74 -20.26 29.46 -2.23
N TRP A 75 -20.64 29.40 -0.95
CA TRP A 75 -20.45 28.19 -0.13
C TRP A 75 -21.17 26.98 -0.71
N LEU A 76 -22.44 27.14 -1.12
CA LEU A 76 -23.23 26.04 -1.67
C LEU A 76 -22.69 25.56 -3.02
N ILE A 77 -22.27 26.50 -3.89
CA ILE A 77 -21.65 26.16 -5.18
C ILE A 77 -20.39 25.34 -4.94
N HIS A 78 -19.52 25.79 -4.04
CA HIS A 78 -18.30 25.07 -3.70
C HIS A 78 -18.59 23.62 -3.28
N GLU A 79 -19.61 23.41 -2.43
CA GLU A 79 -19.90 22.08 -1.90
C GLU A 79 -20.51 21.13 -2.95
N VAL A 80 -21.33 21.67 -3.85
CA VAL A 80 -21.82 20.91 -5.00
C VAL A 80 -20.67 20.59 -5.94
N GLU A 81 -19.85 21.58 -6.31
CA GLU A 81 -18.71 21.40 -7.22
C GLU A 81 -17.70 20.38 -6.67
N ALA A 82 -17.37 20.44 -5.38
CA ALA A 82 -16.50 19.47 -4.72
C ALA A 82 -17.04 18.04 -4.84
N THR A 83 -18.35 17.86 -4.65
CA THR A 83 -18.98 16.53 -4.77
C THR A 83 -18.98 16.02 -6.20
N GLN A 84 -19.25 16.90 -7.18
CA GLN A 84 -19.20 16.54 -8.60
C GLN A 84 -17.78 16.19 -9.02
N TRP A 85 -16.80 16.99 -8.60
CA TRP A 85 -15.40 16.73 -8.86
C TRP A 85 -14.99 15.37 -8.28
N PHE A 86 -15.36 15.08 -7.03
CA PHE A 86 -15.10 13.78 -6.42
C PHE A 86 -15.75 12.62 -7.19
N ALA A 87 -17.02 12.76 -7.58
CA ALA A 87 -17.75 11.75 -8.34
C ALA A 87 -17.11 11.49 -9.72
N MET A 88 -16.75 12.56 -10.44
CA MET A 88 -16.07 12.48 -11.74
C MET A 88 -14.70 11.84 -11.61
N THR A 89 -13.91 12.25 -10.61
CA THR A 89 -12.60 11.67 -10.33
C THR A 89 -12.74 10.18 -10.05
N GLN A 90 -13.63 9.78 -9.15
CA GLN A 90 -13.87 8.37 -8.84
C GLN A 90 -14.27 7.57 -10.09
N ALA A 91 -15.20 8.08 -10.91
CA ALA A 91 -15.60 7.43 -12.16
C ALA A 91 -14.43 7.32 -13.16
N ALA A 92 -13.60 8.35 -13.27
CA ALA A 92 -12.41 8.34 -14.11
C ALA A 92 -11.37 7.33 -13.62
N LEU A 93 -11.17 7.21 -12.31
CA LEU A 93 -10.24 6.25 -11.71
C LEU A 93 -10.69 4.81 -12.00
N ARG A 94 -12.00 4.52 -12.04
CA ARG A 94 -12.56 3.19 -12.35
C ARG A 94 -12.43 2.77 -13.82
N GLN A 95 -12.21 3.71 -14.73
CA GLN A 95 -11.92 3.39 -16.11
C GLN A 95 -10.47 2.93 -16.27
N VAL A 96 -10.25 1.84 -17.01
CA VAL A 96 -8.91 1.36 -17.34
C VAL A 96 -8.36 2.20 -18.49
N LYS A 97 -7.18 2.80 -18.30
CA LYS A 97 -6.47 3.56 -19.34
C LYS A 97 -5.06 3.00 -19.48
N VAL A 98 -4.81 2.20 -20.51
CA VAL A 98 -3.49 1.55 -20.70
C VAL A 98 -2.38 2.60 -20.71
N GLY A 99 -1.33 2.35 -19.93
CA GLY A 99 -0.21 3.28 -19.72
C GLY A 99 -0.43 4.28 -18.59
N ARG A 100 -1.62 4.29 -17.94
CA ARG A 100 -1.85 5.14 -16.77
C ARG A 100 -1.05 4.63 -15.59
N GLN A 101 -0.41 5.58 -14.92
CA GLN A 101 0.16 5.41 -13.61
C GLN A 101 -0.24 6.58 -12.72
N GLU A 102 -0.84 6.30 -11.58
CA GLU A 102 -1.37 7.34 -10.69
C GLU A 102 -1.14 6.96 -9.24
N VAL A 103 -0.70 7.93 -8.42
CA VAL A 103 -0.41 7.73 -7.01
C VAL A 103 -1.50 8.37 -6.17
N ILE A 104 -2.03 7.61 -5.23
CA ILE A 104 -3.07 8.02 -4.30
C ILE A 104 -2.55 7.77 -2.89
N GLU A 105 -2.54 8.82 -2.07
CA GLU A 105 -2.12 8.75 -0.68
C GLU A 105 -3.35 8.68 0.23
N LEU A 106 -3.38 7.67 1.09
CA LEU A 106 -4.43 7.47 2.08
C LEU A 106 -3.88 7.89 3.45
N ILE A 107 -4.43 8.98 3.96
CA ILE A 107 -4.11 9.52 5.28
C ILE A 107 -4.90 8.71 6.32
N ALA A 108 -4.28 8.41 7.47
CA ALA A 108 -5.00 7.79 8.59
C ALA A 108 -6.02 8.78 9.15
N ASN A 109 -7.25 8.35 9.38
CA ASN A 109 -8.27 9.15 10.07
C ASN A 109 -8.11 9.11 11.59
N ASP A 110 -6.92 8.82 12.13
CA ASP A 110 -6.75 8.67 13.56
C ASP A 110 -6.92 10.02 14.27
N GLU A 111 -8.08 10.21 14.90
CA GLU A 111 -8.43 11.38 15.71
C GLU A 111 -7.39 11.67 16.81
N LYS A 112 -6.56 10.68 17.18
CA LYS A 112 -5.48 10.83 18.16
C LYS A 112 -4.33 11.73 17.72
N ASP A 113 -4.11 11.92 16.43
CA ASP A 113 -3.02 12.78 15.94
C ASP A 113 -3.40 14.28 15.95
N MET A 114 -4.69 14.62 16.10
CA MET A 114 -5.12 16.03 16.20
C MET A 114 -5.22 16.58 17.65
N THR A 115 -5.12 15.75 18.68
CA THR A 115 -5.35 16.19 20.09
C THR A 115 -4.12 16.52 20.93
N THR A 116 -2.92 16.64 20.35
CA THR A 116 -1.74 17.07 21.12
C THR A 116 -1.34 18.51 20.83
N GLN A 117 -2.27 19.46 20.98
CA GLN A 117 -1.90 20.80 21.45
C GLN A 117 -1.69 20.73 22.97
N GLY A 118 -0.52 20.25 23.38
CA GLY A 118 -0.08 20.21 24.76
C GLY A 118 1.39 20.59 24.80
N VAL A 119 1.67 21.77 25.35
CA VAL A 119 3.00 22.36 25.52
C VAL A 119 3.98 21.36 26.13
N GLY A 120 4.95 20.92 25.32
CA GLY A 120 6.11 20.15 25.74
C GLY A 120 7.33 20.63 24.97
N GLU A 121 8.29 21.22 25.69
CA GLU A 121 9.60 21.60 25.18
C GLU A 121 10.36 20.35 24.69
N HIS A 122 10.29 20.07 23.39
CA HIS A 122 11.35 19.50 22.56
C HIS A 122 10.84 19.47 21.10
N GLY A 123 11.38 20.38 20.27
CA GLY A 123 11.25 20.49 18.81
C GLY A 123 10.17 19.64 18.13
N ALA A 124 8.92 20.10 18.20
CA ALA A 124 7.79 19.46 17.56
C ALA A 124 7.87 19.59 16.03
N VAL A 125 7.67 18.45 15.37
CA VAL A 125 7.56 18.27 13.92
C VAL A 125 6.40 19.11 13.39
N GLU A 126 6.69 20.14 12.59
CA GLU A 126 5.66 20.86 11.84
C GLU A 126 5.07 19.92 10.76
N ASP A 127 3.84 19.48 10.99
CA ASP A 127 2.74 19.32 10.02
C ASP A 127 2.97 18.53 8.71
N GLN A 128 3.92 17.58 8.69
CA GLN A 128 3.98 16.61 7.58
C GLN A 128 2.97 15.48 7.80
N VAL A 129 1.83 15.60 7.12
CA VAL A 129 0.83 14.53 7.01
C VAL A 129 1.48 13.32 6.35
N ASN A 130 1.72 12.27 7.13
CA ASN A 130 2.40 11.07 6.66
C ASN A 130 1.37 9.99 6.31
N PRO A 131 1.22 9.63 5.01
CA PRO A 131 0.16 8.73 4.57
C PRO A 131 0.35 7.35 5.17
N ARG A 132 -0.74 6.75 5.62
CA ARG A 132 -0.76 5.37 6.12
C ARG A 132 -0.57 4.37 5.00
N PHE A 133 -1.12 4.66 3.82
CA PHE A 133 -0.88 3.86 2.62
C PHE A 133 -0.63 4.77 1.42
N THR A 134 0.28 4.35 0.54
CA THR A 134 0.47 4.96 -0.77
C THR A 134 0.13 3.93 -1.84
N LEU A 135 -0.91 4.20 -2.62
CA LEU A 135 -1.42 3.31 -3.66
C LEU A 135 -0.95 3.83 -5.01
N ARG A 136 -0.19 3.03 -5.75
CA ARG A 136 0.16 3.31 -7.15
C ARG A 136 -0.70 2.42 -8.05
N LEU A 137 -1.63 3.03 -8.77
CA LEU A 137 -2.47 2.38 -9.76
C LEU A 137 -1.69 2.29 -11.07
N VAL A 138 -1.59 1.09 -11.63
CA VAL A 138 -0.91 0.84 -12.91
C VAL A 138 -1.85 0.08 -13.83
N ASP A 139 -2.22 0.70 -14.94
CA ASP A 139 -3.10 0.11 -15.95
C ASP A 139 -2.26 -0.37 -17.14
N VAL A 140 -2.20 -1.68 -17.36
CA VAL A 140 -1.32 -2.27 -18.39
C VAL A 140 -2.10 -2.90 -19.53
N HIS A 141 -3.22 -3.56 -19.22
CA HIS A 141 -4.01 -4.26 -20.22
C HIS A 141 -5.44 -3.75 -20.20
N THR A 142 -6.07 -3.60 -21.37
CA THR A 142 -7.53 -3.43 -21.43
C THR A 142 -8.22 -4.68 -20.87
N ARG A 143 -7.69 -5.86 -21.18
CA ARG A 143 -8.12 -7.15 -20.63
C ARG A 143 -6.92 -8.01 -20.25
N GLY A 144 -6.61 -8.09 -18.96
CA GLY A 144 -5.53 -8.90 -18.43
C GLY A 144 -5.80 -10.40 -18.54
N PRO A 145 -4.79 -11.24 -18.88
CA PRO A 145 -4.95 -12.70 -18.91
C PRO A 145 -5.27 -13.31 -17.55
N ASN A 146 -4.87 -12.68 -16.44
CA ASN A 146 -5.06 -13.19 -15.08
C ASN A 146 -6.27 -12.58 -14.34
N GLY A 147 -6.94 -11.59 -14.94
CA GLY A 147 -8.11 -10.92 -14.36
C GLY A 147 -8.09 -9.40 -14.56
N SER A 148 -9.10 -8.74 -14.02
CA SER A 148 -9.28 -7.29 -14.15
C SER A 148 -8.43 -6.49 -13.16
N CYS A 149 -8.25 -6.98 -11.93
CA CYS A 149 -7.53 -6.23 -10.91
C CYS A 149 -6.79 -7.15 -9.94
N ALA A 150 -5.63 -6.71 -9.46
CA ALA A 150 -4.93 -7.29 -8.33
C ALA A 150 -4.28 -6.21 -7.48
N VAL A 151 -4.07 -6.51 -6.20
CA VAL A 151 -3.32 -5.67 -5.28
C VAL A 151 -1.97 -6.30 -5.00
N PHE A 152 -0.91 -5.52 -5.00
CA PHE A 152 0.42 -5.94 -4.64
C PHE A 152 0.89 -5.20 -3.38
N LEU A 153 1.06 -5.91 -2.28
CA LEU A 153 1.58 -5.35 -1.04
C LEU A 153 3.11 -5.31 -1.13
N ILE A 154 3.68 -4.10 -1.11
CA ILE A 154 5.12 -3.90 -1.06
C ILE A 154 5.57 -4.22 0.37
N PRO A 155 6.53 -5.14 0.54
CA PRO A 155 7.01 -5.46 1.88
C PRO A 155 7.79 -4.31 2.50
N GLN A 156 7.64 -4.12 3.80
CA GLN A 156 8.35 -3.12 4.58
C GLN A 156 9.85 -3.32 4.50
N GLY A 157 10.57 -2.22 4.27
CA GLY A 157 12.03 -2.18 4.12
C GLY A 157 12.51 -2.41 2.69
N ARG A 158 11.62 -2.79 1.77
CA ARG A 158 11.93 -3.08 0.36
C ARG A 158 11.43 -2.01 -0.61
N GLU A 159 10.77 -0.96 -0.14
CA GLU A 159 10.10 0.05 -0.97
C GLU A 159 11.05 0.81 -1.91
N HIS A 160 12.33 0.86 -1.55
CA HIS A 160 13.39 1.51 -2.33
C HIS A 160 13.77 0.72 -3.59
N GLU A 161 13.46 -0.58 -3.65
CA GLU A 161 13.81 -1.43 -4.79
C GLU A 161 13.19 -0.90 -6.07
N TRP A 162 13.97 -0.94 -7.16
CA TRP A 162 13.60 -0.35 -8.45
C TRP A 162 12.18 -0.73 -8.92
N MET A 163 11.78 -1.98 -8.68
CA MET A 163 10.46 -2.51 -9.06
C MET A 163 9.27 -1.82 -8.36
N PHE A 164 9.52 -1.17 -7.23
CA PHE A 164 8.49 -0.52 -6.42
C PHE A 164 8.67 1.01 -6.38
N SER A 165 9.92 1.49 -6.46
CA SER A 165 10.26 2.91 -6.37
C SER A 165 10.08 3.67 -7.69
N THR A 166 10.21 3.01 -8.84
CA THR A 166 10.18 3.66 -10.16
C THR A 166 8.91 3.37 -10.94
N GLU A 167 8.62 4.26 -11.89
CA GLU A 167 7.47 4.12 -12.79
C GLU A 167 7.63 2.91 -13.71
N GLU A 168 8.83 2.76 -14.27
CA GLU A 168 9.23 1.69 -15.16
C GLU A 168 9.18 0.33 -14.46
N GLY A 169 9.72 0.25 -13.23
CA GLY A 169 9.70 -0.98 -12.46
C GLY A 169 8.31 -1.42 -12.05
N ALA A 170 7.46 -0.46 -11.65
CA ALA A 170 6.06 -0.75 -11.35
C ALA A 170 5.29 -1.20 -12.61
N ASN A 171 5.59 -0.65 -13.78
CA ASN A 171 5.01 -1.08 -15.05
C ASN A 171 5.49 -2.49 -15.45
N GLU A 172 6.77 -2.82 -15.27
CA GLU A 172 7.29 -4.16 -15.54
C GLU A 172 6.66 -5.20 -14.61
N LEU A 173 6.54 -4.88 -13.33
CA LEU A 173 5.84 -5.69 -12.33
C LEU A 173 4.36 -5.92 -12.71
N ALA A 174 3.65 -4.86 -13.09
CA ALA A 174 2.25 -4.95 -13.49
C ALA A 174 2.04 -5.76 -14.78
N THR A 175 2.93 -5.59 -15.75
CA THR A 175 2.95 -6.36 -17.00
C THR A 175 3.10 -7.84 -16.73
N GLY A 176 4.08 -8.21 -15.92
CA GLY A 176 4.31 -9.62 -15.63
C GLY A 176 3.30 -10.25 -14.66
N ALA A 177 2.63 -9.45 -13.82
CA ALA A 177 1.48 -9.92 -13.03
C ALA A 177 0.26 -10.26 -13.91
N GLY A 178 0.11 -9.62 -15.07
CA GLY A 178 -0.88 -10.00 -16.10
C GLY A 178 -2.33 -9.64 -15.78
N PHE A 179 -2.58 -8.63 -14.94
CA PHE A 179 -3.91 -8.08 -14.70
C PHE A 179 -4.15 -6.84 -15.58
N SER A 180 -5.41 -6.44 -15.77
CA SER A 180 -5.71 -5.15 -16.42
C SER A 180 -5.15 -3.98 -15.61
N ARG A 181 -5.42 -4.00 -14.29
CA ARG A 181 -4.90 -3.06 -13.30
C ARG A 181 -4.13 -3.78 -12.20
N LEU A 182 -2.93 -3.29 -11.88
CA LEU A 182 -2.22 -3.65 -10.66
C LEU A 182 -2.18 -2.42 -9.74
N ILE A 183 -2.60 -2.59 -8.48
CA ILE A 183 -2.49 -1.56 -7.44
C ILE A 183 -1.31 -1.94 -6.55
N LEU A 184 -0.20 -1.23 -6.64
CA LEU A 184 0.91 -1.41 -5.71
C LEU A 184 0.61 -0.61 -4.44
N VAL A 185 0.81 -1.21 -3.28
CA VAL A 185 0.53 -0.59 -1.99
C VAL A 185 1.82 -0.55 -1.18
N ALA A 186 2.32 0.65 -0.94
CA ALA A 186 3.37 0.90 0.04
C ALA A 186 2.75 1.22 1.40
N LEU A 187 3.36 0.69 2.46
CA LEU A 187 2.93 0.90 3.83
C LEU A 187 3.66 2.13 4.40
N GLY A 188 2.89 3.06 4.94
CA GLY A 188 3.35 4.33 5.50
C GLY A 188 4.47 4.18 6.52
N ARG A 189 5.33 5.21 6.59
CA ARG A 189 6.42 5.30 7.58
C ARG A 189 5.92 6.00 8.84
N GLY A 190 6.78 6.21 9.84
CA GLY A 190 6.52 7.17 10.92
C GLY A 190 5.37 6.83 11.89
N GLY A 191 5.39 5.63 12.47
CA GLY A 191 4.53 5.30 13.62
C GLY A 191 3.28 4.46 13.31
N HIS A 192 2.94 4.27 12.02
CA HIS A 192 1.86 3.35 11.63
C HIS A 192 2.23 1.90 11.96
N ALA A 193 1.50 1.31 12.92
CA ALA A 193 1.62 -0.11 13.23
C ALA A 193 0.74 -0.94 12.29
N PHE A 194 1.35 -1.97 11.69
CA PHE A 194 0.65 -2.94 10.85
C PHE A 194 0.82 -4.33 11.45
N GLU A 195 -0.27 -4.86 12.02
CA GLU A 195 -0.23 -6.13 12.77
C GLU A 195 -0.04 -7.34 11.85
N SER A 196 -0.84 -7.44 10.80
CA SER A 196 -0.86 -8.60 9.92
C SER A 196 -1.31 -8.25 8.51
N THR A 197 -0.93 -9.11 7.56
CA THR A 197 -1.41 -9.02 6.17
C THR A 197 -2.93 -9.05 6.08
N ALA A 198 -3.61 -9.84 6.94
CA ALA A 198 -5.07 -9.94 6.95
C ALA A 198 -5.73 -8.63 7.41
N LYS A 199 -5.18 -7.97 8.44
CA LYS A 199 -5.68 -6.67 8.93
C LYS A 199 -5.49 -5.56 7.90
N VAL A 200 -4.32 -5.52 7.27
CA VAL A 200 -4.06 -4.58 6.17
C VAL A 200 -5.02 -4.81 5.00
N GLN A 201 -5.32 -6.06 4.65
CA GLN A 201 -6.30 -6.39 3.62
C GLN A 201 -7.70 -5.91 3.99
N GLU A 202 -8.15 -6.15 5.22
CA GLU A 202 -9.45 -5.70 5.73
C GLU A 202 -9.60 -4.18 5.62
N GLU A 203 -8.59 -3.43 6.05
CA GLU A 203 -8.55 -1.97 5.99
C GLU A 203 -8.56 -1.43 4.54
N LEU A 204 -7.79 -2.05 3.65
CA LEU A 204 -7.68 -1.62 2.26
C LEU A 204 -8.87 -2.04 1.39
N ASN A 205 -9.62 -3.08 1.76
CA ASN A 205 -10.60 -3.69 0.88
C ASN A 205 -11.66 -2.68 0.40
N ALA A 206 -12.16 -1.81 1.28
CA ALA A 206 -13.12 -0.78 0.90
C ALA A 206 -12.54 0.18 -0.17
N LYS A 207 -11.31 0.65 0.02
CA LYS A 207 -10.62 1.56 -0.91
C LYS A 207 -10.21 0.90 -2.21
N VAL A 208 -9.76 -0.35 -2.15
CA VAL A 208 -9.46 -1.14 -3.34
C VAL A 208 -10.72 -1.36 -4.18
N MET A 209 -11.89 -1.59 -3.56
CA MET A 209 -13.16 -1.73 -4.27
C MET A 209 -13.64 -0.42 -4.90
N GLU A 210 -13.37 0.73 -4.27
CA GLU A 210 -13.63 2.05 -4.87
C GLU A 210 -12.76 2.30 -6.12
N LEU A 211 -11.54 1.76 -6.14
CA LEU A 211 -10.54 1.89 -7.21
C LEU A 211 -10.56 0.75 -8.23
N ALA A 212 -11.38 -0.28 -7.99
CA ALA A 212 -11.50 -1.41 -8.87
C ALA A 212 -12.06 -0.98 -10.25
N PRO A 213 -11.54 -1.54 -11.35
CA PRO A 213 -12.01 -1.18 -12.66
C PRO A 213 -13.44 -1.68 -12.90
N ASP A 214 -14.22 -0.98 -13.71
CA ASP A 214 -15.60 -1.40 -14.06
C ASP A 214 -15.67 -2.70 -14.87
N THR A 215 -14.52 -3.16 -15.39
CA THR A 215 -14.37 -4.46 -16.03
C THR A 215 -14.33 -5.63 -15.04
N LEU A 216 -14.22 -5.36 -13.74
CA LEU A 216 -14.27 -6.38 -12.69
C LEU A 216 -15.66 -7.00 -12.64
N ARG A 217 -15.73 -8.33 -12.72
CA ARG A 217 -17.01 -9.04 -12.61
C ARG A 217 -17.46 -9.11 -11.16
N THR A 218 -18.76 -9.15 -10.93
CA THR A 218 -19.36 -9.21 -9.58
C THR A 218 -18.91 -10.42 -8.76
N ASP A 219 -18.53 -11.52 -9.41
CA ASP A 219 -18.04 -12.75 -8.79
C ASP A 219 -16.50 -12.84 -8.72
N GLU A 220 -15.79 -11.89 -9.34
CA GLU A 220 -14.33 -11.88 -9.39
C GLU A 220 -13.76 -11.28 -8.11
N LYS A 221 -12.96 -12.08 -7.38
CA LYS A 221 -12.24 -11.61 -6.19
C LYS A 221 -10.93 -10.97 -6.60
N ILE A 222 -10.63 -9.81 -6.02
CA ILE A 222 -9.34 -9.14 -6.20
C ILE A 222 -8.30 -9.85 -5.34
N PRO A 223 -7.27 -10.48 -5.93
CA PRO A 223 -6.22 -11.13 -5.17
C PRO A 223 -5.22 -10.13 -4.59
N TYR A 224 -4.74 -10.41 -3.38
CA TYR A 224 -3.58 -9.74 -2.79
C TYR A 224 -2.31 -10.56 -3.01
N LEU A 225 -1.33 -9.93 -3.63
CA LEU A 225 -0.02 -10.46 -4.00
C LEU A 225 1.05 -9.89 -3.07
N THR A 226 2.07 -10.67 -2.78
CA THR A 226 3.28 -10.24 -2.05
C THR A 226 4.43 -11.17 -2.44
N VAL A 227 5.67 -10.65 -2.42
CA VAL A 227 6.89 -11.40 -2.73
C VAL A 227 7.25 -12.38 -1.61
N GLN A 228 7.01 -11.96 -0.37
CA GLN A 228 7.43 -12.69 0.84
C GLN A 228 6.25 -13.03 1.73
N GLU A 229 6.48 -13.95 2.66
CA GLU A 229 5.49 -14.28 3.67
C GLU A 229 5.49 -13.20 4.75
N GLY A 230 4.33 -12.61 5.02
CA GLY A 230 4.20 -11.47 5.94
C GLY A 230 4.37 -10.10 5.27
N LEU A 231 4.40 -9.06 6.12
CA LEU A 231 4.53 -7.66 5.69
C LEU A 231 5.98 -7.18 5.56
N GLY A 232 6.97 -8.00 5.96
CA GLY A 232 8.33 -7.53 6.18
C GLY A 232 8.54 -7.02 7.60
N ALA A 233 9.76 -6.59 7.89
CA ALA A 233 10.15 -6.08 9.20
C ALA A 233 10.98 -4.82 9.02
N ARG A 234 10.47 -3.72 9.57
CA ARG A 234 11.14 -2.42 9.61
C ARG A 234 10.96 -1.84 11.00
N ASN A 235 12.06 -1.47 11.65
CA ASN A 235 12.05 -0.81 12.94
C ASN A 235 12.65 0.59 12.84
N ILE A 236 11.94 1.63 13.26
CA ILE A 236 12.48 2.99 13.26
C ILE A 236 13.27 3.19 14.55
N VAL A 237 14.59 3.38 14.43
CA VAL A 237 15.49 3.55 15.59
C VAL A 237 15.76 5.00 15.92
N HIS A 238 15.61 5.91 14.96
CA HIS A 238 15.74 7.34 15.18
C HIS A 238 14.89 8.14 14.19
N GLN A 239 14.40 9.29 14.65
CA GLN A 239 13.66 10.26 13.85
C GLN A 239 14.24 11.64 14.15
N GLY A 240 14.37 12.47 13.12
CA GLY A 240 14.87 13.83 13.28
C GLY A 240 14.55 14.69 12.07
N THR A 241 14.97 15.95 12.14
CA THR A 241 14.81 16.93 11.06
C THR A 241 16.16 17.58 10.80
N SER A 242 16.53 17.68 9.53
CA SER A 242 17.71 18.43 9.10
C SER A 242 17.25 19.75 8.44
N PRO A 243 17.99 20.86 8.63
CA PRO A 243 17.66 22.13 7.98
C PRO A 243 17.69 22.07 6.44
N LEU A 244 18.43 21.12 5.86
CA LEU A 244 18.66 21.05 4.40
C LEU A 244 17.73 20.06 3.69
N SER A 245 17.42 18.93 4.33
CA SER A 245 16.67 17.82 3.71
C SER A 245 15.31 17.55 4.36
N GLY A 246 14.99 18.29 5.43
CA GLY A 246 13.75 18.12 6.18
C GLY A 246 13.80 16.88 7.09
N ALA A 247 12.63 16.31 7.34
CA ALA A 247 12.50 15.15 8.21
C ALA A 247 13.20 13.90 7.63
N PHE A 248 13.77 13.09 8.51
CA PHE A 248 14.43 11.84 8.17
C PHE A 248 14.19 10.75 9.21
N PHE A 249 14.28 9.49 8.76
CA PHE A 249 14.27 8.31 9.61
C PHE A 249 15.58 7.56 9.50
N VAL A 250 16.01 7.00 10.63
CA VAL A 250 16.97 5.91 10.65
C VAL A 250 16.20 4.65 11.00
N GLU A 251 16.23 3.69 10.09
CA GLU A 251 15.48 2.44 10.18
C GLU A 251 16.39 1.22 10.14
N GLU A 252 16.01 0.18 10.87
CA GLU A 252 16.63 -1.14 10.83
C GLU A 252 15.74 -2.11 10.08
N VAL A 253 16.36 -2.84 9.16
CA VAL A 253 15.70 -3.83 8.31
C VAL A 253 16.54 -5.11 8.26
N GLN A 254 15.87 -6.25 8.17
CA GLN A 254 16.53 -7.53 7.92
C GLN A 254 16.44 -7.87 6.44
N GLU A 255 17.60 -7.97 5.78
CA GLU A 255 17.71 -8.32 4.37
C GLU A 255 18.81 -9.37 4.18
N ASP A 256 18.45 -10.50 3.56
CA ASP A 256 19.36 -11.64 3.32
C ASP A 256 20.17 -12.10 4.54
N GLY A 257 19.54 -12.06 5.73
CA GLY A 257 20.15 -12.45 7.00
C GLY A 257 21.10 -11.40 7.60
N ASN A 258 21.25 -10.24 6.97
CA ASN A 258 21.98 -9.10 7.49
C ASN A 258 21.04 -8.10 8.15
N LEU A 259 21.47 -7.53 9.27
CA LEU A 259 20.80 -6.39 9.87
C LEU A 259 21.42 -5.11 9.29
N LEU A 260 20.62 -4.36 8.53
CA LEU A 260 21.05 -3.12 7.90
C LEU A 260 20.37 -1.95 8.61
N ARG A 261 21.13 -0.87 8.81
CA ARG A 261 20.62 0.40 9.32
C ARG A 261 20.69 1.44 8.21
N ARG A 262 19.54 1.98 7.83
CA ARG A 262 19.34 2.87 6.68
C ARG A 262 18.91 4.24 7.13
N LEU A 263 19.44 5.29 6.51
CA LEU A 263 18.90 6.64 6.61
C LEU A 263 18.04 6.94 5.39
N VAL A 264 16.81 7.41 5.61
CA VAL A 264 15.83 7.72 4.57
C VAL A 264 15.23 9.10 4.84
N PHE A 265 15.14 9.94 3.81
CA PHE A 265 14.44 11.23 3.90
C PHE A 265 12.94 11.07 3.65
N LEU A 266 12.10 11.77 4.40
CA LEU A 266 10.65 11.75 4.18
C LEU A 266 10.26 12.40 2.87
N SER A 267 11.02 13.41 2.44
CA SER A 267 10.84 14.09 1.14
C SER A 267 11.06 13.16 -0.07
N ASN A 268 11.86 12.11 0.09
CA ASN A 268 12.02 11.08 -0.92
C ASN A 268 12.26 9.72 -0.27
N THR A 269 11.16 9.06 0.01
CA THR A 269 11.19 7.80 0.77
C THR A 269 11.63 6.59 -0.05
N ASN A 270 11.78 6.75 -1.36
CA ASN A 270 12.18 5.68 -2.27
C ASN A 270 13.70 5.54 -2.40
N VAL A 271 14.47 6.44 -1.78
CA VAL A 271 15.93 6.48 -1.88
C VAL A 271 16.56 6.28 -0.51
N ILE A 272 17.43 5.28 -0.40
CA ILE A 272 18.30 5.11 0.76
C ILE A 272 19.47 6.08 0.63
N GLN A 273 19.62 6.96 1.61
CA GLN A 273 20.68 7.98 1.63
C GLN A 273 22.00 7.42 2.12
N SER A 274 21.95 6.63 3.20
CA SER A 274 23.09 5.90 3.71
C SER A 274 22.66 4.56 4.28
N GLU A 275 23.54 3.58 4.20
CA GLU A 275 23.30 2.22 4.70
C GLU A 275 24.53 1.73 5.44
N VAL A 276 24.31 1.13 6.61
CA VAL A 276 25.37 0.53 7.42
C VAL A 276 24.96 -0.88 7.81
N LYS A 277 25.81 -1.86 7.53
CA LYS A 277 25.64 -3.23 8.01
C LYS A 277 26.03 -3.32 9.48
N LEU A 278 25.11 -3.75 10.34
CA LEU A 278 25.36 -3.98 11.75
C LEU A 278 26.01 -5.35 11.93
N GLN A 279 27.19 -5.38 12.55
CA GLN A 279 27.85 -6.61 12.99
C GLN A 279 27.62 -6.77 14.49
N ARG A 280 27.28 -7.99 14.92
CA ARG A 280 27.21 -8.29 16.34
C ARG A 280 28.64 -8.44 16.85
N CYS A 281 29.03 -7.59 17.81
CA CYS A 281 30.27 -7.81 18.55
C CYS A 281 30.02 -9.01 19.47
N GLU A 282 30.52 -10.19 19.12
CA GLU A 282 30.69 -11.24 20.11
C GLU A 282 31.77 -10.75 21.07
N SER A 283 31.36 -10.35 22.27
CA SER A 283 32.31 -10.09 23.34
C SER A 283 33.05 -11.40 23.61
N ALA A 284 34.24 -11.54 23.04
CA ALA A 284 35.17 -12.60 23.42
C ALA A 284 35.32 -12.52 24.94
N ALA A 285 34.89 -13.58 25.63
CA ALA A 285 35.01 -13.69 27.06
C ALA A 285 36.47 -13.40 27.46
N LEU A 286 36.66 -12.36 28.27
CA LEU A 286 37.94 -12.04 28.89
C LEU A 286 38.37 -13.25 29.71
N THR A 287 39.31 -14.02 29.17
CA THR A 287 40.06 -15.03 29.93
C THR A 287 41.29 -14.30 30.49
N PRO A 288 41.48 -14.19 31.82
CA PRO A 288 42.68 -13.56 32.36
C PRO A 288 43.91 -14.44 32.07
N LEU A 289 44.93 -13.84 31.45
CA LEU A 289 46.25 -14.45 31.31
C LEU A 289 46.89 -14.65 32.68
N ALA A 290 47.37 -15.87 32.96
CA ALA A 290 48.45 -16.09 33.93
C ALA A 290 49.34 -17.27 33.49
N ALA A 291 50.53 -16.89 33.00
CA ALA A 291 51.84 -17.51 33.18
C ALA A 291 52.08 -19.00 32.82
N SER A 292 52.85 -19.20 31.75
CA SER A 292 54.27 -19.65 31.78
C SER A 292 54.62 -20.62 30.62
N ALA A 293 55.64 -20.22 29.86
CA ALA A 293 56.35 -20.98 28.82
C ALA A 293 57.19 -22.12 29.46
N PRO A 294 57.87 -23.09 28.76
CA PRO A 294 58.52 -22.90 27.44
C PRO A 294 58.70 -24.11 26.45
N LEU A 295 58.92 -23.72 25.18
CA LEU A 295 59.89 -24.21 24.14
C LEU A 295 59.83 -25.63 23.50
N GLN A 296 59.43 -25.63 22.20
CA GLN A 296 60.09 -26.17 20.97
C GLN A 296 60.47 -27.68 20.79
N PRO A 297 60.78 -28.18 19.57
CA PRO A 297 60.17 -27.99 18.24
C PRO A 297 60.05 -29.32 17.41
N SER A 298 59.65 -29.21 16.13
CA SER A 298 59.90 -30.13 14.98
C SER A 298 58.88 -31.27 14.72
N VAL A 299 58.60 -31.77 13.50
CA VAL A 299 58.85 -31.47 12.06
C VAL A 299 57.98 -32.51 11.27
N SER A 300 57.69 -32.23 9.99
CA SER A 300 57.37 -33.14 8.85
C SER A 300 56.06 -33.95 8.79
N THR A 301 55.09 -33.39 8.06
CA THR A 301 54.63 -33.77 6.70
C THR A 301 55.06 -35.12 6.06
N GLU A 302 54.03 -35.80 5.55
CA GLU A 302 53.92 -36.68 4.35
C GLU A 302 54.55 -38.08 4.30
N ALA A 303 53.68 -39.07 4.03
CA ALA A 303 54.00 -40.25 3.22
C ALA A 303 52.72 -41.02 2.83
N TYR A 304 52.38 -40.97 1.53
CA TYR A 304 51.89 -42.01 0.58
C TYR A 304 50.79 -43.03 1.03
N ASP A 305 50.02 -43.72 0.19
CA ASP A 305 49.54 -43.65 -1.20
C ASP A 305 48.68 -44.93 -1.42
N MET A 306 47.67 -44.85 -2.28
CA MET A 306 47.00 -45.92 -3.06
C MET A 306 46.33 -47.16 -2.43
N THR A 307 45.01 -47.22 -2.67
CA THR A 307 44.17 -48.40 -3.01
C THR A 307 44.74 -49.21 -4.20
N PRO A 308 44.28 -50.42 -4.60
CA PRO A 308 43.08 -51.20 -4.24
C PRO A 308 43.42 -52.68 -3.87
N GLU A 309 42.54 -53.50 -3.31
CA GLU A 309 41.80 -54.53 -4.06
C GLU A 309 41.31 -55.56 -3.03
N GLU A 310 40.00 -55.59 -2.73
CA GLU A 310 39.21 -56.82 -2.58
C GLU A 310 37.77 -56.45 -2.25
N ALA A 311 36.97 -56.42 -3.31
CA ALA A 311 35.54 -56.52 -3.23
C ALA A 311 35.15 -57.92 -2.74
N ALA A 312 34.28 -58.02 -1.74
CA ALA A 312 33.09 -58.90 -1.74
C ALA A 312 32.53 -59.17 -0.34
N ALA A 313 31.81 -58.21 0.28
CA ALA A 313 30.96 -58.55 1.44
C ALA A 313 29.84 -57.55 1.84
N ALA A 314 29.40 -56.61 0.99
CA ALA A 314 28.46 -55.56 1.45
C ALA A 314 27.28 -55.22 0.51
N ALA A 315 26.83 -56.16 -0.33
CA ALA A 315 25.79 -55.89 -1.35
C ALA A 315 24.38 -56.46 -1.04
N ALA A 316 24.05 -56.84 0.20
CA ALA A 316 22.77 -57.51 0.50
C ALA A 316 21.73 -56.73 1.33
N LYS A 317 21.98 -55.49 1.79
CA LYS A 317 21.02 -54.77 2.68
C LYS A 317 20.36 -53.50 2.12
N LYS A 318 20.54 -53.17 0.83
CA LYS A 318 19.97 -51.94 0.21
C LYS A 318 18.73 -52.12 -0.68
N LYS A 319 18.18 -53.33 -0.84
CA LYS A 319 17.06 -53.57 -1.79
C LYS A 319 15.64 -53.45 -1.19
N ASN A 320 15.46 -53.58 0.13
CA ASN A 320 14.11 -53.62 0.72
C ASN A 320 13.47 -52.27 1.09
N ASN A 321 14.22 -51.16 1.06
CA ASN A 321 13.66 -49.83 1.41
C ASN A 321 13.16 -49.03 0.20
N LYS A 322 13.43 -49.48 -1.03
CA LYS A 322 13.04 -48.79 -2.27
C LYS A 322 11.61 -49.12 -2.71
N GLU A 323 11.09 -50.30 -2.39
CA GLU A 323 9.72 -50.73 -2.74
C GLU A 323 8.64 -50.14 -1.82
N LYS A 324 8.92 -49.97 -0.52
CA LYS A 324 7.95 -49.36 0.42
C LYS A 324 7.67 -47.89 0.12
N ASN A 325 8.65 -47.16 -0.41
CA ASN A 325 8.52 -45.73 -0.74
C ASN A 325 7.79 -45.45 -2.05
N GLN A 326 7.76 -46.40 -3.00
CA GLN A 326 7.02 -46.24 -4.26
C GLN A 326 5.51 -46.47 -4.09
N LYS A 327 5.07 -47.38 -3.20
CA LYS A 327 3.64 -47.59 -2.90
C LYS A 327 2.99 -46.39 -2.19
N LYS A 328 3.72 -45.68 -1.32
CA LYS A 328 3.24 -44.46 -0.64
C LYS A 328 3.07 -43.28 -1.61
N LYS A 329 3.96 -43.16 -2.61
CA LYS A 329 3.92 -42.12 -3.66
C LYS A 329 2.79 -42.34 -4.68
N LYS A 330 2.35 -43.58 -4.91
CA LYS A 330 1.21 -43.91 -5.80
C LYS A 330 -0.15 -43.67 -5.13
N LYS A 331 -0.25 -43.83 -3.79
CA LYS A 331 -1.48 -43.56 -3.03
C LYS A 331 -1.73 -42.05 -2.82
N SER A 332 -0.69 -41.23 -2.67
CA SER A 332 -0.86 -39.76 -2.59
C SER A 332 -1.15 -39.09 -3.95
N ARG A 333 -0.76 -39.71 -5.07
CA ARG A 333 -1.10 -39.25 -6.43
C ARG A 333 -2.58 -39.47 -6.79
N ARG A 334 -3.26 -40.45 -6.19
CA ARG A 334 -4.69 -40.74 -6.47
C ARG A 334 -5.64 -39.82 -5.70
N ASN A 335 -5.20 -39.22 -4.59
CA ASN A 335 -6.01 -38.30 -3.78
C ASN A 335 -5.89 -36.81 -4.17
N ARG A 336 -5.20 -36.49 -5.28
CA ARG A 336 -5.11 -35.12 -5.84
C ARG A 336 -6.12 -34.82 -6.94
N ARG A 337 -7.03 -35.75 -7.26
CA ARG A 337 -8.14 -35.53 -8.20
C ARG A 337 -9.44 -35.21 -7.45
N ALA A 338 -9.47 -34.06 -6.79
CA ALA A 338 -10.69 -33.33 -6.40
C ALA A 338 -10.28 -32.07 -5.62
N LEU A 339 -9.85 -31.01 -6.31
CA LEU A 339 -9.83 -29.66 -5.74
C LEU A 339 -10.28 -28.66 -6.84
N PRO A 340 -11.12 -27.68 -6.50
CA PRO A 340 -11.77 -26.80 -7.48
C PRO A 340 -10.76 -25.85 -8.16
N ARG A 341 -11.07 -25.49 -9.41
CA ARG A 341 -10.19 -24.85 -10.42
C ARG A 341 -9.71 -23.41 -10.15
N HIS A 342 -9.85 -22.85 -8.95
CA HIS A 342 -9.52 -21.42 -8.70
C HIS A 342 -8.21 -21.15 -7.92
N THR A 343 -7.39 -22.16 -7.61
CA THR A 343 -6.17 -21.97 -6.78
C THR A 343 -4.84 -22.06 -7.52
N TRP A 344 -4.86 -22.28 -8.84
CA TRP A 344 -3.66 -22.42 -9.67
C TRP A 344 -3.00 -21.09 -10.12
N PRO A 345 -3.70 -19.95 -10.29
CA PRO A 345 -3.06 -18.71 -10.75
C PRO A 345 -2.08 -18.12 -9.74
N LEU A 346 -2.46 -18.08 -8.46
CA LEU A 346 -1.70 -17.39 -7.40
C LEU A 346 -0.33 -18.00 -7.10
N ILE A 347 -0.21 -19.33 -7.16
CA ILE A 347 1.05 -20.03 -6.92
C ILE A 347 2.04 -19.75 -8.05
N ILE A 348 1.55 -19.74 -9.29
CA ILE A 348 2.37 -19.45 -10.47
C ILE A 348 2.81 -17.99 -10.46
N ILE A 349 1.89 -17.06 -10.15
CA ILE A 349 2.21 -15.62 -10.02
C ILE A 349 3.23 -15.40 -8.90
N ARG A 350 3.07 -16.03 -7.72
CA ARG A 350 4.05 -15.95 -6.63
C ARG A 350 5.41 -16.56 -6.99
N ALA A 351 5.43 -17.67 -7.71
CA ALA A 351 6.68 -18.29 -8.16
C ALA A 351 7.37 -17.46 -9.24
N TRP A 352 6.59 -16.88 -10.15
CA TRP A 352 7.06 -15.94 -11.17
C TRP A 352 7.62 -14.68 -10.51
N LEU A 353 6.89 -14.04 -9.59
CA LEU A 353 7.34 -12.90 -8.78
C LEU A 353 8.69 -13.21 -8.11
N ARG A 354 8.81 -14.32 -7.38
CA ARG A 354 10.08 -14.70 -6.74
C ARG A 354 11.23 -14.95 -7.71
N ARG A 355 10.95 -15.38 -8.94
CA ARG A 355 11.96 -15.61 -9.98
C ARG A 355 12.33 -14.31 -10.68
N PHE A 356 11.36 -13.43 -10.89
CA PHE A 356 11.52 -12.11 -11.47
C PHE A 356 12.36 -11.22 -10.54
N MET A 357 12.03 -11.15 -9.25
CA MET A 357 12.81 -10.41 -8.24
C MET A 357 14.28 -10.87 -8.18
N ARG A 358 14.56 -12.17 -8.34
CA ARG A 358 15.93 -12.71 -8.37
C ARG A 358 16.72 -12.33 -9.62
N ARG A 359 16.05 -11.97 -10.71
CA ARG A 359 16.70 -11.68 -12.00
C ARG A 359 17.21 -10.24 -12.08
N HIS A 360 16.63 -9.33 -11.28
CA HIS A 360 17.01 -7.91 -11.24
C HIS A 360 17.88 -7.55 -10.02
N TYR A 361 18.27 -8.53 -9.20
CA TYR A 361 19.17 -8.37 -8.03
C TYR A 361 20.62 -8.80 -8.31
N HIS A 362 20.97 -9.00 -9.58
CA HIS A 362 22.32 -9.24 -10.09
C HIS A 362 22.55 -8.31 -11.28
#